data_AF-A0A6M3LSU7-F1
#
_entry.id   AF-A0A6M3LSU7-F1
#
_cell.length_a   1.000
_cell.length_b   1.000
_cell.length_c   1.000
_cell.angle_alpha   90.00
_cell.angle_beta   90.00
_cell.angle_gamma   90.00
#
_symmetry.space_group_name_H-M   'P 1'
#
loop_
_entity.id
_entity.type
_entity.pdbx_description
1 polymer ?
#
loop_
_entity_poly.entity_id
_entity_poly.type
_entity_poly.pdbx_seq_one_letter_code
_entity_poly.pdbx_strand_id
1 'polypeptide(L)' 'MTDRVYERKRNQLIPHAEAYANDKCGKVSHGDRENWSRDWTRTFLKKMDELARETGLIK' A
#
# COMPACT_ATOMS: atom_id res chain seq x y z
N MET A 1 0.24 15.63 17.01
CA MET A 1 1.35 16.10 16.16
C MET A 1 1.40 15.17 14.95
N THR A 2 0.77 15.54 13.85
CA THR A 2 0.90 14.81 12.59
C THR A 2 2.26 15.20 12.02
N ASP A 3 3.17 14.24 11.98
CA ASP A 3 4.51 14.45 11.47
C ASP A 3 4.39 14.72 9.96
N ARG A 4 4.42 16.00 9.58
CA ARG A 4 4.22 16.43 8.17
C ARG A 4 5.23 15.80 7.22
N VAL A 5 6.41 15.41 7.72
CA VAL A 5 7.44 14.71 6.96
C VAL A 5 7.02 13.26 6.73
N TYR A 6 6.51 12.60 7.75
CA TYR A 6 5.88 11.28 7.63
C TYR A 6 4.74 11.27 6.61
N GLU A 7 3.81 12.23 6.69
CA GLU A 7 2.69 12.31 5.75
C GLU A 7 3.14 12.53 4.31
N ARG A 8 4.10 13.45 4.08
CA ARG A 8 4.61 13.74 2.74
C ARG A 8 5.31 12.52 2.14
N LYS A 9 6.18 11.87 2.89
CA LYS A 9 6.88 10.68 2.41
C LYS A 9 5.91 9.52 2.20
N ARG A 10 4.98 9.27 3.13
CA ARG A 10 3.92 8.27 2.96
C ARG A 10 3.12 8.51 1.68
N ASN A 11 2.71 9.75 1.41
CA ASN A 11 1.96 10.10 0.19
C ASN A 11 2.76 9.85 -1.10
N GLN A 12 4.09 9.91 -1.05
CA GLN A 12 4.93 9.51 -2.20
C GLN A 12 4.95 8.00 -2.40
N LEU A 13 4.82 7.20 -1.33
CA LEU A 13 4.86 5.74 -1.39
C LEU A 13 3.52 5.12 -1.82
N ILE A 14 2.40 5.77 -1.49
CA ILE A 14 1.03 5.33 -1.84
C ILE A 14 0.89 4.92 -3.32
N PRO A 15 1.24 5.74 -4.33
CA PRO A 15 1.07 5.37 -5.73
C PRO A 15 1.92 4.15 -6.13
N HIS A 16 3.11 3.97 -5.55
CA HIS A 16 3.94 2.79 -5.80
C HIS A 16 3.35 1.52 -5.19
N ALA A 17 2.83 1.61 -3.97
CA ALA A 17 2.17 0.50 -3.30
C ALA A 17 0.84 0.13 -3.97
N GLU A 18 0.06 1.11 -4.44
CA GLU A 18 -1.16 0.89 -5.22
C GLU A 18 -0.86 0.21 -6.55
N ALA A 19 0.15 0.68 -7.30
CA ALA A 19 0.55 0.05 -8.55
C ALA A 19 0.97 -1.42 -8.34
N TYR A 20 1.73 -1.71 -7.28
CA TYR A 20 2.13 -3.08 -6.94
C TYR A 20 0.94 -3.96 -6.54
N ALA A 21 0.01 -3.44 -5.72
CA ALA A 21 -1.18 -4.19 -5.31
C ALA A 21 -2.11 -4.45 -6.50
N ASN A 22 -2.26 -3.49 -7.41
CA ASN A 22 -3.03 -3.65 -8.63
C ASN A 22 -2.41 -4.66 -9.60
N ASP A 23 -1.08 -4.68 -9.73
CA ASP A 23 -0.35 -5.68 -10.53
C ASP A 23 -0.54 -7.09 -9.96
N LYS A 24 -0.41 -7.25 -8.64
CA LYS A 24 -0.51 -8.55 -7.97
C LYS A 24 -1.92 -9.11 -7.85
N CYS A 25 -2.89 -8.29 -7.48
CA CYS A 25 -4.26 -8.74 -7.24
C CYS A 25 -5.15 -8.61 -8.48
N GLY A 26 -4.67 -7.95 -9.54
CA GLY A 26 -5.44 -7.76 -10.77
C GLY A 26 -6.72 -6.95 -10.57
N LYS A 27 -7.65 -7.04 -11.51
CA LYS A 27 -8.94 -6.33 -11.43
C LYS A 27 -9.88 -7.00 -10.42
N VAL A 28 -10.72 -6.19 -9.76
CA VAL A 28 -11.85 -6.67 -8.94
C VAL A 28 -12.63 -7.72 -9.70
N SER A 29 -12.71 -8.92 -9.13
CA SER A 29 -13.63 -9.95 -9.61
C SER A 29 -15.00 -9.72 -8.97
N HIS A 30 -16.05 -9.70 -9.79
CA HIS A 30 -17.39 -9.23 -9.40
C HIS A 30 -18.08 -10.12 -8.34
N GLY A 31 -17.62 -11.35 -8.15
CA GLY A 31 -18.17 -12.31 -7.17
C GLY A 31 -17.42 -12.38 -5.84
N ASP A 32 -16.15 -11.98 -5.80
CA ASP A 32 -15.25 -12.16 -4.65
C ASP A 32 -14.66 -10.83 -4.16
N ARG A 33 -15.43 -9.75 -4.28
CA ARG A 33 -14.96 -8.38 -3.97
C ARG A 33 -14.40 -8.26 -2.55
N GLU A 34 -14.97 -8.98 -1.58
CA GLU A 34 -14.53 -8.93 -0.19
C GLU A 34 -13.16 -9.61 0.00
N ASN A 35 -12.98 -10.81 -0.58
CA ASN A 35 -11.70 -11.51 -0.59
C ASN A 35 -10.64 -10.73 -1.39
N TRP A 36 -11.00 -10.23 -2.57
CA TRP A 36 -10.13 -9.38 -3.38
C TRP A 36 -9.71 -8.12 -2.61
N SER A 37 -10.65 -7.43 -1.96
CA SER A 37 -10.36 -6.22 -1.18
C SER A 37 -9.43 -6.53 -0.01
N ARG A 38 -9.63 -7.66 0.67
CA ARG A 38 -8.76 -8.13 1.75
C ARG A 38 -7.35 -8.42 1.25
N ASP A 39 -7.20 -9.17 0.17
CA ASP A 39 -5.90 -9.54 -0.39
C ASP A 39 -5.17 -8.33 -1.01
N TRP A 40 -5.90 -7.44 -1.68
CA TRP A 40 -5.37 -6.18 -2.21
C TRP A 40 -4.90 -5.28 -1.07
N THR A 41 -5.73 -5.08 -0.05
CA THR A 41 -5.38 -4.24 1.11
C THR A 41 -4.17 -4.81 1.85
N ARG A 42 -4.11 -6.13 2.04
CA ARG A 42 -2.96 -6.79 2.65
C ARG A 42 -1.68 -6.58 1.84
N THR A 43 -1.77 -6.69 0.52
CA THR A 43 -0.64 -6.49 -0.39
C THR A 43 -0.16 -5.04 -0.40
N PHE A 44 -1.11 -4.10 -0.46
CA PHE A 44 -0.86 -2.67 -0.36
C PHE A 44 -0.16 -2.30 0.96
N LEU A 45 -0.71 -2.74 2.09
CA LEU A 45 -0.13 -2.45 3.41
C LEU A 45 1.26 -3.06 3.58
N LYS A 46 1.48 -4.29 3.09
CA LYS A 46 2.80 -4.92 3.12
C LYS A 46 3.82 -4.12 2.30
N LYS A 47 3.44 -3.67 1.10
CA LYS A 47 4.35 -2.88 0.25
C LYS A 47 4.60 -1.49 0.84
N MET A 48 3.61 -0.87 1.46
CA MET A 48 3.78 0.38 2.21
C MET A 48 4.76 0.23 3.37
N ASP A 49 4.67 -0.84 4.16
CA ASP A 49 5.60 -1.11 5.27
C ASP A 49 7.02 -1.35 4.77
N GLU A 50 7.18 -2.11 3.69
CA GLU A 50 8.48 -2.36 3.04
C GLU A 50 9.12 -1.05 2.57
N LEU A 51 8.38 -0.24 1.79
CA LEU A 51 8.86 1.05 1.30
C LEU A 51 9.16 2.03 2.44
N ALA A 52 8.37 2.00 3.52
CA ALA A 52 8.61 2.84 4.69
C ALA A 52 9.88 2.43 5.45
N ARG A 53 10.19 1.13 5.53
CA ARG A 53 11.47 0.65 6.08
C ARG A 53 12.65 1.02 5.16
N GLU A 54 12.51 0.83 3.86
CA GLU A 54 13.55 1.17 2.87
C GLU A 54 13.89 2.66 2.89
N THR A 55 12.90 3.52 3.10
CA THR A 55 13.09 4.99 3.18
C THR A 55 13.48 5.49 4.58
N GLY A 56 13.65 4.59 5.55
CA GLY A 56 13.99 4.91 6.94
C GLY A 56 12.90 5.70 7.69
N LEU A 57 11.65 5.64 7.21
CA LEU A 57 10.47 6.25 7.84
C LEU A 57 10.04 5.51 9.11
N ILE A 58 10.25 4.20 9.12
CA ILE A 58 9.92 3.30 10.23
C ILE A 58 11.19 2.51 10.54
N LYS A 59 11.57 2.45 11.81
CA LYS A 59 12.82 1.88 12.31
C LYS A 59 12.58 0.54 12.99
#